data_AF-C5K5I4-F1
#
_entry.id   AF-C5K5I4-F1
#
_cell.length_a   1.000
_cell.length_b   1.000
_cell.length_c   1.000
_cell.angle_alpha   90.00
_cell.angle_beta   90.00
_cell.angle_gamma   90.00
#
_symmetry.space_group_name_H-M   'P 1'
#
loop_
_entity.id
_entity.type
_entity.pdbx_description
1 polymer ?
#
loop_
_entity_poly.entity_id
_entity_poly.type
_entity_poly.pdbx_seq_one_letter_code
_entity_poly.pdbx_strand_id
1 'polypeptide(L)' 'YFRCPTTLSQRMVEGLRRTARASSLRDKCVVVFDELTTVLDTVFHATDMAMRELRDDGGGRPFGGAGILIVGDGLQL' A
#
# COMPACT_ATOMS: atom_id res chain seq x y z
N TYR A 1 -15.27 -0.13 7.90
CA TYR A 1 -15.21 -1.56 8.26
C TYR A 1 -14.62 -2.38 7.11
N PHE A 2 -13.29 -2.44 6.98
CA PHE A 2 -12.66 -3.48 6.16
C PHE A 2 -11.89 -4.38 7.10
N ARG A 3 -12.35 -5.63 7.23
CA ARG A 3 -11.68 -6.68 8.01
C ARG A 3 -10.91 -7.66 7.13
N CYS A 4 -10.98 -7.52 5.81
CA CYS A 4 -10.34 -8.41 4.84
C CYS A 4 -9.31 -7.63 4.00
N PRO A 5 -8.01 -7.94 4.12
CA PRO A 5 -6.95 -7.26 3.35
C PRO A 5 -7.16 -7.34 1.84
N THR A 6 -7.64 -8.47 1.33
CA THR A 6 -7.91 -8.66 -0.11
C THR A 6 -8.99 -7.73 -0.64
N THR A 7 -10.07 -7.53 0.12
CA THR A 7 -11.14 -6.61 -0.31
C THR A 7 -10.67 -5.16 -0.25
N LEU A 8 -9.85 -4.81 0.76
CA LEU A 8 -9.27 -3.48 0.86
C LEU A 8 -8.28 -3.22 -0.27
N SER A 9 -7.38 -4.17 -0.58
CA SER A 9 -6.40 -4.04 -1.65
C SER A 9 -7.06 -3.83 -3.02
N GLN A 10 -8.08 -4.63 -3.35
CA GLN A 10 -8.85 -4.48 -4.58
C GLN A 10 -9.46 -3.08 -4.72
N ARG A 11 -10.03 -2.53 -3.63
CA ARG A 11 -10.58 -1.17 -3.63
C ARG A 11 -9.50 -0.10 -3.80
N MET A 12 -8.33 -0.28 -3.19
CA MET A 12 -7.20 0.62 -3.36
C MET A 12 -6.72 0.64 -4.82
N VAL A 13 -6.55 -0.55 -5.43
CA VAL A 13 -6.19 -0.70 -6.84
C VAL A 13 -7.21 -0.03 -7.75
N GLU A 14 -8.50 -0.27 -7.51
CA GLU A 14 -9.57 0.31 -8.31
C GLU A 14 -9.59 1.84 -8.21
N GLY A 15 -9.46 2.39 -7.00
CA GLY A 15 -9.39 3.84 -6.79
C GLY A 15 -8.19 4.49 -7.49
N LEU A 16 -7.02 3.84 -7.46
CA LEU A 16 -5.81 4.32 -8.12
C LEU A 16 -5.88 4.22 -9.65
N ARG A 17 -6.53 3.19 -10.19
CA ARG A 17 -6.80 3.09 -11.64
C ARG A 17 -7.78 4.17 -12.11
N ARG A 18 -8.86 4.42 -11.35
CA ARG A 18 -9.87 5.45 -11.68
C ARG A 18 -9.31 6.87 -11.67
N THR A 19 -8.28 7.14 -10.85
CA THR A 19 -7.62 8.45 -10.78
C THR A 19 -6.58 8.68 -11.89
N ALA A 20 -6.43 7.75 -12.85
CA ALA A 20 -5.47 7.78 -13.96
C ALA A 20 -3.98 7.93 -13.54
N ARG A 21 -3.68 7.77 -12.24
CA ARG A 21 -2.31 7.83 -11.69
C ARG A 21 -1.62 6.48 -11.56
N ALA A 22 -2.30 5.39 -11.91
CA ALA A 22 -1.71 4.04 -11.83
C ALA A 22 -0.41 3.90 -12.64
N SER A 23 -0.28 4.60 -13.77
CA SER A 23 0.96 4.62 -14.57
C SER A 23 2.14 5.23 -13.81
N SER A 24 1.92 6.25 -12.97
CA SER A 24 2.97 6.88 -12.16
C SER A 24 3.54 5.97 -11.06
N LEU A 25 2.83 4.89 -10.72
CA LEU A 25 3.29 3.91 -9.73
C LEU A 25 4.26 2.87 -10.31
N ARG A 26 4.37 2.78 -11.64
CA ARG A 26 5.38 1.92 -12.30
C ARG A 26 6.79 2.44 -12.10
N ASP A 27 6.95 3.77 -12.03
CA ASP A 27 8.21 4.43 -11.76
C ASP A 27 8.66 4.26 -10.29
N LYS A 28 9.82 4.83 -9.94
CA LYS A 28 10.28 4.84 -8.55
C LYS A 28 9.30 5.63 -7.68
N CYS A 29 8.59 4.92 -6.81
CA CYS A 29 7.65 5.51 -5.85
C CYS A 29 8.04 5.13 -4.41
N VAL A 30 7.63 6.00 -3.49
CA VAL A 30 7.76 5.79 -2.05
C VAL A 30 6.36 5.75 -1.45
N VAL A 31 6.08 4.73 -0.66
CA VAL A 31 4.88 4.65 0.17
C VAL A 31 5.22 5.20 1.55
N VAL A 32 4.50 6.24 1.97
CA VAL A 32 4.66 6.85 3.28
C VAL A 32 3.50 6.41 4.16
N PHE A 33 3.81 5.76 5.28
CA PHE A 33 2.87 5.48 6.35
C PHE A 33 3.14 6.48 7.47
N ASP A 34 2.17 7.34 7.73
CA ASP A 34 2.19 8.27 8.85
C ASP A 34 1.32 7.71 9.99
N GLU A 35 1.64 8.07 11.23
CA GLU A 35 0.92 7.63 12.44
C GLU A 35 0.77 6.09 12.54
N LEU A 36 1.90 5.36 12.38
CA LEU A 36 1.92 3.89 12.32
C LEU A 36 1.11 3.19 13.42
N THR A 37 1.10 3.74 14.64
CA THR A 37 0.41 3.15 15.80
C THR A 37 -1.10 3.05 15.62
N THR A 38 -1.66 3.83 14.71
CA THR A 38 -3.08 3.78 14.35
C THR A 38 -3.36 2.93 13.11
N VAL A 39 -2.32 2.52 12.38
CA VAL A 39 -2.42 1.74 11.16
C VAL A 39 -2.57 0.26 11.50
N LEU A 40 -3.78 -0.27 11.31
CA LEU A 40 -4.05 -1.70 11.48
C LEU A 40 -3.21 -2.53 10.50
N ASP A 41 -2.69 -3.69 10.94
CA ASP A 41 -1.94 -4.66 10.12
C ASP A 41 -2.64 -4.99 8.78
N THR A 42 -3.97 -4.97 8.78
CA THR A 42 -4.81 -5.21 7.59
C THR A 42 -4.54 -4.17 6.50
N VAL A 43 -4.30 -2.91 6.86
CA VAL A 43 -3.99 -1.82 5.93
C VAL A 43 -2.59 -2.00 5.35
N PHE A 44 -1.62 -2.35 6.20
CA PHE A 44 -0.25 -2.67 5.75
C PHE A 44 -0.25 -3.79 4.71
N HIS A 45 -0.92 -4.90 5.04
CA HIS A 45 -1.02 -6.06 4.16
C HIS A 45 -1.77 -5.75 2.86
N ALA A 46 -2.91 -5.04 2.95
CA ALA A 46 -3.66 -4.63 1.77
C ALA A 46 -2.85 -3.71 0.84
N THR A 47 -2.04 -2.82 1.42
CA THR A 47 -1.18 -1.89 0.66
C THR A 47 -0.09 -2.67 -0.08
N ASP A 48 0.57 -3.63 0.57
CA ASP A 48 1.56 -4.51 -0.06
C ASP A 48 0.94 -5.25 -1.26
N MET A 49 -0.21 -5.90 -1.07
CA MET A 49 -0.93 -6.60 -2.13
C MET A 49 -1.28 -5.67 -3.30
N ALA A 50 -1.83 -4.49 -3.02
CA ALA A 50 -2.22 -3.53 -4.04
C ALA A 50 -1.01 -3.03 -4.85
N MET A 51 0.11 -2.75 -4.18
CA MET A 51 1.33 -2.27 -4.83
C MET A 51 1.97 -3.34 -5.72
N ARG A 52 2.01 -4.60 -5.27
CA ARG A 52 2.49 -5.72 -6.10
C ARG A 52 1.65 -5.89 -7.37
N GLU A 53 0.33 -5.74 -7.28
CA GLU A 53 -0.56 -5.81 -8.43
C GLU A 53 -0.34 -4.63 -9.39
N LEU A 54 -0.29 -3.40 -8.88
CA LEU A 54 -0.18 -2.20 -9.71
C LEU A 54 1.15 -2.10 -10.46
N ARG A 55 2.21 -2.68 -9.89
CA ARG A 55 3.58 -2.60 -10.43
C ARG A 55 3.97 -3.78 -11.31
N ASP A 56 3.11 -4.79 -11.44
CA ASP A 56 3.32 -5.99 -12.27
C ASP A 56 4.67 -6.68 -12.00
N ASP A 57 5.11 -6.67 -10.73
CA ASP A 57 6.49 -7.03 -10.36
C ASP A 57 6.66 -8.54 -10.09
N GLY A 58 5.82 -9.38 -10.70
CA GLY A 58 5.90 -10.84 -10.59
C GLY A 58 5.80 -11.40 -9.15
N GLY A 59 5.34 -10.59 -8.19
CA GLY A 59 5.07 -11.01 -6.80
C GLY A 59 6.26 -11.12 -5.85
N GLY A 60 7.50 -10.86 -6.30
CA GLY A 60 8.70 -11.18 -5.52
C GLY A 60 9.13 -10.15 -4.47
N ARG A 61 8.87 -8.85 -4.69
CA ARG A 61 9.36 -7.78 -3.79
C ARG A 61 8.26 -7.22 -2.90
N PRO A 62 8.53 -6.97 -1.61
CA PRO A 62 7.62 -6.22 -0.75
C PRO A 62 7.23 -4.89 -1.40
N PHE A 63 5.94 -4.58 -1.35
CA PHE A 63 5.29 -3.40 -1.93
C PHE A 63 5.64 -3.18 -3.42
N GLY A 64 5.87 -4.26 -4.17
CA GLY A 64 6.28 -4.19 -5.58
C GLY A 64 7.60 -3.43 -5.79
N GLY A 65 8.49 -3.45 -4.79
CA GLY A 65 9.77 -2.73 -4.84
C GLY A 65 9.68 -1.23 -4.57
N ALA A 66 8.57 -0.73 -4.00
CA ALA A 66 8.49 0.64 -3.54
C ALA A 66 9.41 0.90 -2.34
N GLY A 67 9.98 2.10 -2.27
CA GLY A 67 10.59 2.56 -1.03
C GLY A 67 9.51 2.72 0.03
N ILE A 68 9.78 2.31 1.26
CA ILE A 68 8.83 2.45 2.37
C ILE A 68 9.41 3.43 3.37
N LEU A 69 8.64 4.47 3.68
CA LEU A 69 8.93 5.39 4.77
C LEU A 69 7.82 5.25 5.80
N ILE A 70 8.20 4.89 7.02
CA ILE A 70 7.27 4.77 8.12
C ILE A 70 7.62 5.85 9.12
N VAL A 71 6.62 6.66 9.48
CA VAL A 71 6.70 7.76 10.43
C VAL A 71 5.63 7.51 11.49
N GLY A 72 6.00 7.71 12.75
CA GLY A 72 5.09 7.57 13.87
C GLY A 72 5.86 7.57 15.19
N ASP A 73 5.18 7.92 16.27
CA ASP A 73 5.69 7.76 17.63
C ASP A 73 5.30 6.37 18.13
N GLY A 74 6.28 5.50 18.37
CA GLY A 74 6.04 4.14 18.87
C GLY A 74 5.46 4.06 20.29
N LEU A 75 5.31 5.19 20.98
CA LEU A 75 4.69 5.30 22.30
C LEU A 75 3.27 5.91 22.25
N GLN A 76 2.78 6.31 21.08
CA GLN A 76 1.40 6.77 20.91
C GLN A 76 0.44 5.56 20.89
N LEU A 77 -0.55 5.60 21.79
CA LEU A 77 -1.61 4.60 22.05
C LEU A 77 -1.17 3.23 22.58
#